data_AF-A0A7W2IW78-F1
#
_entry.id   AF-A0A7W2IW78-F1
#
_cell.length_a   1.000
_cell.length_b   1.000
_cell.length_c   1.000
_cell.angle_alpha   90.00
_cell.angle_beta   90.00
_cell.angle_gamma   90.00
#
_symmetry.space_group_name_H-M   'P 1'
#
loop_
_entity.id
_entity.type
_entity.pdbx_description
1 polymer ?
#
loop_
_entity_poly.entity_id
_entity_poly.type
_entity_poly.pdbx_seq_one_letter_code
_entity_poly.pdbx_strand_id
1 'polypeptide(L)'
;MFLTGYQTQDLVMRPAFAADAERVLQGLARDCADGPALGIGCPLVQGGKLYNSYAILEGGAVKARVLKHHLPNSDVFDEERLFSAGPVSGPYRIG
;
A
#
# COMPACT_ATOMS: atom_id res chain seq x y z
N MET A 1 4.09 1.21 -4.57
CA MET A 1 2.97 0.92 -5.48
C MET A 1 3.36 -0.13 -6.51
N PHE A 2 3.80 -1.32 -6.07
CA PHE A 2 4.14 -2.43 -6.97
C PHE A 2 2.87 -3.07 -7.53
N LEU A 3 1.89 -3.32 -6.65
CA LEU A 3 0.68 -4.08 -6.99
C LEU A 3 -0.15 -3.47 -8.11
N THR A 4 -0.19 -2.13 -8.16
CA THR A 4 -1.01 -1.36 -9.09
C THR A 4 -0.21 -0.68 -10.20
N GLY A 5 1.13 -0.75 -10.15
CA GLY A 5 2.01 0.12 -10.92
C GLY A 5 2.07 1.56 -10.39
N TYR A 6 2.96 2.36 -10.97
CA TYR A 6 3.18 3.77 -10.61
C TYR A 6 3.59 4.59 -11.85
N GLN A 7 3.00 5.75 -12.16
CA GLN A 7 1.90 6.43 -11.47
C GLN A 7 0.52 6.07 -12.06
N THR A 8 -0.46 5.76 -11.21
CA THR A 8 -1.85 5.44 -11.62
C THR A 8 -2.72 6.68 -11.81
N GLN A 9 -2.19 7.88 -11.50
CA GLN A 9 -2.92 9.15 -11.55
C GLN A 9 -4.25 9.04 -10.78
N ASP A 10 -5.32 9.64 -11.29
CA ASP A 10 -6.64 9.72 -10.65
C ASP A 10 -7.33 8.36 -10.45
N LEU A 11 -6.87 7.30 -11.14
CA LEU A 11 -7.46 5.97 -11.00
C LEU A 11 -7.40 5.48 -9.56
N VAL A 12 -6.36 5.84 -8.81
CA VAL A 12 -6.20 5.43 -7.41
C VAL A 12 -7.27 6.01 -6.49
N MET A 13 -7.88 7.14 -6.86
CA MET A 13 -8.95 7.78 -6.10
C MET A 13 -10.31 7.09 -6.30
N ARG A 14 -10.44 6.18 -7.26
CA ARG A 14 -11.68 5.42 -7.48
C ARG A 14 -11.82 4.37 -6.37
N PRO A 15 -12.90 4.38 -5.56
CA PRO A 15 -13.06 3.43 -4.46
C PRO A 15 -12.99 1.97 -4.91
N ALA A 16 -13.55 1.66 -6.09
CA ALA A 16 -13.50 0.31 -6.67
C ALA A 16 -12.07 -0.15 -6.99
N PHE A 17 -11.19 0.76 -7.42
CA PHE A 17 -9.80 0.42 -7.73
C PHE A 17 -9.00 0.08 -6.48
N ALA A 18 -9.12 0.89 -5.43
CA ALA A 18 -8.45 0.61 -4.16
C ALA A 18 -9.01 -0.65 -3.48
N ALA A 19 -10.32 -0.89 -3.58
CA ALA A 19 -10.95 -2.11 -3.08
C ALA A 19 -10.47 -3.36 -3.83
N ASP A 20 -10.31 -3.28 -5.15
CA ASP A 20 -9.79 -4.40 -5.93
C ASP A 20 -8.30 -4.66 -5.63
N ALA A 21 -7.50 -3.60 -5.50
CA ALA A 21 -6.10 -3.71 -5.09
C ALA A 21 -5.97 -4.41 -3.73
N GLU A 22 -6.81 -4.06 -2.75
CA GLU A 22 -6.85 -4.72 -1.45
C GLU A 22 -7.25 -6.21 -1.59
N ARG A 23 -8.27 -6.53 -2.39
CA ARG A 23 -8.69 -7.91 -2.65
C ARG A 23 -7.55 -8.75 -3.25
N VAL A 24 -6.83 -8.21 -4.24
CA VAL A 24 -5.70 -8.87 -4.89
C VAL A 24 -4.54 -9.03 -3.92
N LEU A 25 -4.24 -8.03 -3.09
CA LEU A 25 -3.19 -8.12 -2.06
C LEU A 25 -3.48 -9.26 -1.07
N GLN A 26 -4.73 -9.40 -0.63
CA GLN A 26 -5.15 -10.49 0.26
C GLN A 26 -5.05 -11.86 -0.43
N GLY A 27 -5.33 -11.92 -1.74
CA GLY A 27 -5.10 -13.11 -2.57
C GLY A 27 -3.62 -13.50 -2.58
N LEU A 28 -2.76 -12.55 -2.96
CA LEU A 28 -1.31 -12.75 -3.00
C LEU A 28 -0.75 -13.20 -1.64
N ALA A 29 -1.24 -12.64 -0.53
CA ALA A 29 -0.82 -13.06 0.80
C ALA A 29 -1.10 -14.55 1.05
N ARG A 30 -2.28 -15.05 0.66
CA ARG A 30 -2.66 -16.47 0.77
C ARG A 30 -1.86 -17.36 -0.17
N ASP A 31 -1.66 -16.93 -1.41
CA ASP A 31 -0.93 -17.69 -2.42
C ASP A 31 0.57 -17.86 -2.04
N CYS A 32 1.11 -16.93 -1.25
CA CYS A 32 2.48 -16.97 -0.75
C CYS A 32 2.57 -17.43 0.73
N ALA A 33 1.58 -18.16 1.26
CA ALA A 33 1.53 -18.49 2.69
C ALA A 33 2.76 -19.24 3.22
N ASP A 34 3.29 -20.17 2.42
CA ASP A 34 4.47 -20.99 2.77
C ASP A 34 5.80 -20.36 2.31
N GLY A 35 5.74 -19.15 1.74
CA GLY A 35 6.90 -18.40 1.25
C GLY A 35 7.56 -17.52 2.32
N PRO A 36 8.65 -16.81 1.96
CA PRO A 36 9.24 -15.81 2.83
C PRO A 36 8.30 -14.62 3.03
N ALA A 37 8.57 -13.79 4.05
CA ALA A 37 7.85 -12.54 4.21
C ALA A 37 8.09 -11.62 2.99
N LEU A 38 7.00 -11.06 2.45
CA LEU A 38 7.03 -10.16 1.30
C LEU A 38 6.62 -8.75 1.71
N GLY A 39 7.29 -7.76 1.14
CA GLY A 39 6.90 -6.36 1.28
C GLY A 39 6.35 -5.81 -0.03
N ILE A 40 5.06 -5.51 -0.08
CA ILE A 40 4.35 -5.12 -1.31
C ILE A 40 3.75 -3.73 -1.17
N GLY A 41 4.17 -2.80 -2.04
CA GLY A 41 3.58 -1.47 -2.10
C GLY A 41 2.20 -1.48 -2.77
N CYS A 42 1.18 -0.92 -2.12
CA CYS A 42 -0.21 -0.88 -2.58
C CYS A 42 -0.96 0.36 -2.04
N PRO A 43 -2.06 0.79 -2.70
CA PRO A 43 -2.93 1.79 -2.10
C PRO A 43 -3.72 1.18 -0.94
N LEU A 44 -3.95 1.97 0.11
CA LEU A 44 -4.77 1.57 1.25
C LEU A 44 -5.81 2.65 1.54
N VAL A 45 -7.07 2.25 1.65
CA VAL A 45 -8.12 3.09 2.24
C VAL A 45 -8.26 2.73 3.72
N GLN A 46 -8.00 3.69 4.61
CA GLN A 46 -8.13 3.51 6.06
C GLN A 46 -8.70 4.79 6.69
N GLY A 47 -9.73 4.66 7.51
CA GLY A 47 -10.35 5.81 8.18
C GLY A 47 -10.89 6.87 7.21
N GLY A 48 -11.38 6.46 6.04
CA GLY A 48 -11.88 7.36 5.00
C GLY A 48 -10.79 8.10 4.20
N LYS A 49 -9.51 7.82 4.47
CA LYS A 49 -8.36 8.41 3.77
C LYS A 49 -7.65 7.39 2.91
N LEU A 50 -7.07 7.85 1.82
CA LEU A 50 -6.27 7.04 0.89
C LEU A 50 -4.78 7.24 1.17
N TYR A 51 -4.01 6.16 1.23
CA TYR A 51 -2.58 6.18 1.55
C TYR A 51 -1.77 5.43 0.49
N ASN A 52 -0.59 5.95 0.18
CA ASN A 52 0.48 5.18 -0.43
C ASN A 52 1.09 4.33 0.67
N SER A 53 0.99 3.00 0.56
CA SER A 53 1.35 2.10 1.67
C SER A 53 2.26 0.96 1.23
N TYR A 54 2.93 0.38 2.22
CA TYR A 54 3.69 -0.86 2.11
C TYR A 54 3.03 -1.90 3.02
N ALA A 55 2.62 -3.03 2.47
CA ALA A 55 2.05 -4.14 3.20
C ALA A 55 3.10 -5.24 3.39
N ILE A 56 3.19 -5.78 4.60
CA ILE A 56 4.04 -6.93 4.90
C ILE A 56 3.16 -8.17 4.92
N LEU A 57 3.45 -9.11 4.02
CA LEU A 57 2.75 -10.38 3.86
C LEU A 57 3.59 -11.51 4.44
N GLU A 58 3.01 -12.32 5.31
CA GLU A 58 3.70 -13.47 5.91
C GLU A 58 2.67 -14.47 6.43
N GLY A 59 2.90 -15.77 6.20
CA GLY A 59 2.03 -16.83 6.73
C GLY A 59 0.57 -16.69 6.29
N GLY A 60 0.33 -16.29 5.04
CA GLY A 60 -1.02 -16.24 4.46
C GLY A 60 -1.78 -14.93 4.69
N ALA A 61 -1.18 -13.94 5.35
CA ALA A 61 -1.89 -12.74 5.79
C ALA A 61 -1.04 -11.45 5.68
N VAL A 62 -1.73 -10.31 5.64
CA VAL A 62 -1.09 -9.00 5.83
C VAL A 62 -0.82 -8.80 7.32
N LYS A 63 0.45 -8.87 7.75
CA LYS A 63 0.86 -8.74 9.16
C LYS A 63 1.05 -7.29 9.60
N ALA A 64 1.44 -6.43 8.68
CA ALA A 64 1.65 -5.02 8.98
C ALA A 64 1.45 -4.14 7.75
N ARG A 65 1.20 -2.86 8.01
CA ARG A 65 1.12 -1.81 7.00
C ARG A 65 1.91 -0.61 7.45
N VAL A 66 2.69 -0.05 6.55
CA VAL A 66 3.44 1.18 6.73
C VAL A 66 2.87 2.21 5.78
N LEU A 67 2.51 3.37 6.30
CA LEU A 67 1.93 4.47 5.53
C LEU A 67 3.05 5.45 5.16
N LYS A 68 3.12 5.85 3.90
CA LYS A 68 4.16 6.78 3.43
C LYS A 68 4.00 8.12 4.14
N HIS A 69 5.04 8.55 4.84
CA HIS A 69 5.04 9.79 5.62
C HIS A 69 5.27 11.03 4.75
N HIS A 70 6.35 11.04 3.97
CA HIS A 70 6.69 12.14 3.09
C HIS A 70 6.14 11.90 1.68
N LEU A 71 5.25 12.78 1.23
CA LEU A 71 4.61 12.71 -0.08
C LEU A 71 5.27 13.74 -1.01
N PRO A 72 6.10 13.31 -1.99
CA PRO A 72 6.70 14.24 -2.93
C PRO A 72 5.63 14.93 -3.79
N ASN A 73 5.77 16.24 -3.95
CA ASN A 73 4.85 17.10 -4.71
C ASN A 73 5.59 18.06 -5.64
N SER A 74 6.72 17.62 -6.21
CA SER A 74 7.54 18.38 -7.15
C SER A 74 7.76 17.60 -8.45
N ASP A 75 8.06 18.32 -9.52
CA ASP A 75 8.34 17.78 -10.85
C ASP A 75 7.19 16.94 -11.41
N VAL A 76 7.38 15.62 -11.49
CA VAL A 76 6.42 14.66 -12.03
C VAL A 76 5.54 14.03 -10.95
N PHE A 77 5.73 14.42 -9.68
CA PHE A 77 5.03 13.89 -8.53
C PHE A 77 3.95 14.85 -8.04
N ASP A 78 2.76 14.31 -7.83
CA ASP A 78 1.58 15.02 -7.32
C ASP A 78 0.90 14.17 -6.24
N GLU A 79 1.71 13.64 -5.30
CA GLU A 79 1.21 12.67 -4.32
C GLU A 79 0.35 13.30 -3.24
N GLU A 80 0.53 14.58 -2.90
CA GLU A 80 -0.27 15.27 -1.89
C GLU A 80 -1.73 15.45 -2.34
N ARG A 81 -1.98 15.54 -3.65
CA ARG A 81 -3.34 15.56 -4.18
C ARG A 81 -4.04 14.20 -4.07
N LEU A 82 -3.28 13.11 -4.18
CA LEU A 82 -3.81 11.76 -4.26
C LEU A 82 -3.88 11.05 -2.90
N PHE A 83 -2.90 11.28 -2.02
CA PHE A 83 -2.71 10.51 -0.79
C PHE A 83 -2.66 11.41 0.45
N SER A 84 -3.08 10.84 1.58
CA SER A 84 -2.83 11.39 2.90
C SER A 84 -1.47 10.93 3.43
N ALA A 85 -0.79 11.81 4.17
CA ALA A 85 0.46 11.46 4.84
C ALA A 85 0.22 10.51 6.02
N GLY A 86 1.03 9.46 6.10
CA GLY A 86 1.09 8.58 7.27
C GLY A 86 1.82 9.22 8.46
N PRO A 87 1.57 8.79 9.70
CA PRO A 87 2.42 9.15 10.82
C PRO A 87 3.83 8.56 10.65
N VAL A 88 4.84 9.16 11.28
CA VAL A 88 6.16 8.53 11.37
C VAL A 88 6.02 7.20 12.10
N SER A 89 6.41 6.11 11.44
CA SER A 89 6.40 4.76 12.00
C SER A 89 7.81 4.25 12.22
N GLY A 90 7.98 3.44 13.27
CA GLY A 90 9.23 2.71 13.50
C GLY A 90 9.46 1.59 12.48
N PRO A 91 10.63 0.92 12.53
CA PRO A 91 10.90 -0.24 11.71
C PRO A 91 9.92 -1.37 12.01
N TYR A 92 9.57 -2.14 10.98
CA TYR A 92 8.89 -3.42 11.16
C TYR A 92 9.92 -4.54 11.18
N ARG A 93 9.84 -5.44 12.16
CA ARG A 93 10.77 -6.57 12.33
C ARG A 93 10.19 -7.83 11.68
N ILE A 94 10.99 -8.48 10.85
CA ILE A 94 10.74 -9.82 10.31
C ILE A 94 11.63 -10.79 11.08
N GLY A 95 11.06 -11.81 11.72
CA GLY A 95 11.80 -12.78 12.54
C GLY A 95 12.13 -12.26 13.92
#